data_AF-A0A928SWN5-F1
#
_entry.id   AF-A0A928SWN5-F1
#
_cell.length_a   1.000
_cell.length_b   1.000
_cell.length_c   1.000
_cell.angle_alpha   90.00
_cell.angle_beta   90.00
_cell.angle_gamma   90.00
#
_symmetry.space_group_name_H-M   'P 1'
#
loop_
_entity.id
_entity.type
_entity.pdbx_description
1 polymer ?
#
loop_
_entity_poly.entity_id
_entity_poly.type
_entity_poly.pdbx_seq_one_letter_code
_entity_poly.pdbx_strand_id
1 'polypeptide(L)'
;MLVKRFGDATHDLGRTAEASGEPTTLHRDAPKAWVAAGKDAVFDLCVQLATPGCIPTPGPDDPPKSVMAAEYCDLQWDETESPYVPVGTLTFPASAQADLSQRFPWSPLQFNAWNTLPSMRPLGQIFRARKHVHKAHSEVRLTHIYDAQPGALVDKAPFRASDDSHAPRPDAE
;
A
#
# COMPACT_ATOMS: atom_id res chain seq x y z
N MET A 1 -1.78 -4.91 6.67
CA MET A 1 -1.96 -5.34 5.26
C MET A 1 -0.59 -5.57 4.69
N LEU A 2 -0.23 -6.83 4.48
CA LEU A 2 1.06 -7.22 3.92
C LEU A 2 0.82 -7.61 2.46
N VAL A 3 1.42 -6.90 1.52
CA VAL A 3 1.41 -7.33 0.12
C VAL A 3 2.62 -8.23 -0.06
N LYS A 4 2.40 -9.54 -0.17
CA LYS A 4 3.47 -10.51 -0.48
C LYS A 4 3.25 -11.03 -1.88
N ARG A 5 4.28 -10.89 -2.71
CA ARG A 5 4.30 -11.38 -4.10
C ARG A 5 4.45 -12.89 -4.08
N PHE A 6 3.44 -13.62 -4.56
CA PHE A 6 3.58 -15.04 -4.92
C PHE A 6 2.91 -15.25 -6.28
N GLY A 7 3.61 -15.94 -7.19
CA GLY A 7 3.17 -16.19 -8.55
C GLY A 7 4.37 -16.49 -9.46
N ASP A 8 4.26 -17.60 -10.21
CA ASP A 8 5.30 -18.24 -11.04
C ASP A 8 5.74 -17.43 -12.28
N ALA A 9 5.30 -16.18 -12.38
CA ALA A 9 5.83 -15.23 -13.35
C ALA A 9 7.07 -14.56 -12.74
N THR A 10 8.20 -15.26 -12.80
CA THR A 10 9.54 -14.68 -12.68
C THR A 10 9.70 -13.56 -13.73
N HIS A 11 9.28 -12.35 -13.39
CA HIS A 11 10.11 -11.20 -13.68
C HIS A 11 11.04 -11.10 -12.48
N ASP A 12 12.20 -11.76 -12.65
CA ASP A 12 13.42 -11.32 -11.99
C ASP A 12 13.49 -9.81 -12.20
N LEU A 13 13.19 -9.05 -11.14
CA LEU A 13 13.65 -7.67 -11.09
C LEU A 13 15.14 -7.82 -10.87
N GLY A 14 15.83 -8.08 -11.99
CA GLY A 14 17.22 -8.49 -12.03
C GLY A 14 17.97 -7.79 -10.94
N ARG A 15 18.58 -8.57 -10.04
CA ARG A 15 19.79 -8.13 -9.36
C ARG A 15 20.91 -8.07 -10.41
N THR A 16 20.69 -7.29 -11.46
CA THR A 16 21.54 -7.12 -12.63
C THR A 16 21.90 -5.66 -12.68
N ALA A 17 22.84 -5.29 -11.83
CA ALA A 17 23.94 -4.40 -12.12
C ALA A 17 24.69 -4.24 -10.80
N GLU A 18 25.97 -4.60 -10.79
CA GLU A 18 26.90 -3.96 -9.87
C GLU A 18 26.62 -2.45 -9.91
N ALA A 19 26.40 -1.86 -8.74
CA ALA A 19 26.10 -0.45 -8.62
C ALA A 19 27.30 0.37 -9.11
N SER A 20 27.35 0.64 -10.41
CA SER A 20 28.16 1.69 -10.99
C SER A 20 27.55 3.04 -10.58
N GLY A 21 27.87 3.45 -9.35
CA GLY A 21 28.08 4.83 -8.95
C GLY A 21 27.11 5.91 -9.45
N GLU A 22 25.79 5.77 -9.25
CA GLU A 22 24.92 6.92 -8.93
C GLU A 22 23.74 6.44 -8.05
N PRO A 23 23.52 7.02 -6.85
CA PRO A 23 22.59 6.48 -5.85
C PRO A 23 21.08 6.63 -6.16
N THR A 24 20.69 7.08 -7.36
CA THR A 24 19.29 7.49 -7.68
C THR A 24 18.62 6.77 -8.86
N THR A 25 19.28 5.82 -9.53
CA THR A 25 18.78 5.25 -10.80
C THR A 25 17.69 4.17 -10.62
N LEU A 26 17.75 3.37 -9.54
CA LEU A 26 16.85 2.22 -9.34
C LEU A 26 15.35 2.59 -9.30
N HIS A 27 14.99 3.69 -8.64
CA HIS A 27 13.59 4.09 -8.47
C HIS A 27 12.96 4.65 -9.75
N ARG A 28 13.75 5.26 -10.63
CA ARG A 28 13.27 5.91 -11.86
C ARG A 28 13.23 4.94 -13.04
N ASP A 29 14.21 4.06 -13.13
CA ASP A 29 14.44 3.28 -14.34
C ASP A 29 13.62 1.97 -14.32
N ALA A 30 13.31 1.42 -13.14
CA ALA A 30 12.50 0.20 -13.02
C ALA A 30 11.03 0.38 -13.47
N PRO A 31 10.28 1.44 -13.10
CA PRO A 31 8.92 1.64 -13.62
C PRO A 31 8.89 1.87 -15.13
N LYS A 32 9.87 2.61 -15.67
CA LYS A 32 9.98 2.85 -17.12
C LYS A 32 10.26 1.56 -17.89
N ALA A 33 11.17 0.73 -17.38
CA ALA A 33 11.46 -0.58 -17.98
C ALA A 33 10.24 -1.51 -17.93
N TRP A 34 9.48 -1.51 -16.83
CA TRP A 34 8.24 -2.28 -16.70
C TRP A 34 7.16 -1.83 -17.69
N VAL A 35 6.90 -0.51 -17.80
CA VAL A 35 5.96 0.04 -18.79
C VAL A 35 6.42 -0.29 -20.22
N ALA A 36 7.72 -0.13 -20.52
CA ALA A 36 8.28 -0.47 -21.83
C ALA A 36 8.16 -1.96 -22.18
N ALA A 37 8.18 -2.84 -21.17
CA ALA A 37 7.96 -4.27 -21.36
C ALA A 37 6.51 -4.61 -21.73
N GLY A 38 5.57 -3.67 -21.56
CA GLY A 38 4.18 -3.82 -22.03
C GLY A 38 3.37 -4.90 -21.32
N LYS A 39 3.79 -5.32 -20.12
CA LYS A 39 3.13 -6.38 -19.33
C LYS A 39 2.58 -5.83 -18.04
N ASP A 40 1.31 -6.09 -17.76
CA ASP A 40 0.69 -5.69 -16.50
C ASP A 40 1.46 -6.24 -15.29
N ALA A 41 1.57 -5.44 -14.23
CA ALA A 41 2.08 -5.88 -12.94
C ALA A 41 0.90 -6.34 -12.11
N VAL A 42 0.89 -7.63 -11.79
CA VAL A 42 -0.19 -8.30 -11.08
C VAL A 42 0.33 -8.73 -9.72
N PHE A 43 -0.43 -8.40 -8.67
CA PHE A 43 -0.11 -8.77 -7.29
C PHE A 43 -1.31 -9.42 -6.64
N ASP A 44 -1.09 -10.55 -5.97
CA ASP A 44 -2.09 -11.09 -5.05
C ASP A 44 -2.11 -10.25 -3.78
N LEU A 45 -3.28 -9.74 -3.45
CA LEU A 45 -3.54 -9.06 -2.19
C LEU A 45 -3.95 -10.11 -1.18
N CYS A 46 -3.14 -10.24 -0.13
CA CYS A 46 -3.38 -11.20 0.94
C CYS A 46 -3.53 -10.49 2.29
N VAL A 47 -4.21 -11.18 3.21
CA VAL A 47 -4.29 -10.81 4.62
C VAL A 47 -3.83 -11.96 5.50
N GLN A 48 -3.39 -11.63 6.70
CA GLN A 48 -3.10 -12.59 7.77
C GLN A 48 -4.09 -12.33 8.90
N LEU A 49 -4.61 -13.39 9.51
CA LEU A 49 -5.53 -13.30 10.64
C LEU A 49 -4.74 -13.46 11.92
N ALA A 50 -4.88 -12.51 12.85
CA ALA A 50 -4.19 -12.61 14.14
C ALA A 50 -4.74 -13.82 14.91
N THR A 51 -3.92 -14.86 15.05
CA THR A 51 -4.19 -16.03 15.90
C THR A 51 -3.30 -15.97 17.14
N PRO A 52 -3.68 -16.59 18.27
CA PRO A 52 -2.79 -16.70 19.43
C PRO A 52 -1.47 -17.42 19.13
N GLY A 53 -1.42 -18.24 18.09
CA GLY A 53 -0.22 -18.95 17.64
C GLY A 53 0.74 -18.06 16.85
N CYS A 54 0.24 -17.11 16.06
CA CYS A 54 1.09 -16.30 15.17
C CYS A 54 1.92 -15.24 15.90
N ILE A 55 1.62 -14.99 17.17
CA ILE A 55 2.37 -14.07 18.03
C ILE A 55 3.38 -14.86 18.86
N PRO A 56 4.65 -14.42 18.91
CA PRO A 56 5.65 -15.09 19.74
C PRO A 56 5.23 -15.16 21.21
N THR A 57 5.78 -16.12 21.94
CA THR A 57 5.53 -16.23 23.38
C THR A 57 6.03 -14.97 24.08
N PRO A 58 5.18 -14.25 24.83
CA PRO A 58 5.58 -13.06 25.57
C PRO A 58 6.68 -13.41 26.58
N GLY A 59 7.68 -12.54 26.71
CA GLY A 59 8.62 -12.56 27.82
C GLY A 59 7.97 -12.20 29.16
N PRO A 60 8.74 -12.24 30.27
CA PRO A 60 8.22 -11.98 31.61
C PRO A 60 7.58 -10.60 31.79
N ASP A 61 8.10 -9.59 31.08
CA ASP A 61 7.66 -8.19 31.13
C ASP A 61 6.76 -7.80 29.95
N ASP A 62 6.50 -8.72 29.02
CA ASP A 62 5.70 -8.45 27.85
C ASP A 62 4.19 -8.53 28.16
N PRO A 63 3.36 -7.72 27.48
CA PRO A 63 1.92 -7.81 27.64
C PRO A 63 1.35 -9.10 27.02
N PRO A 64 0.08 -9.46 27.30
CA PRO A 64 -0.56 -10.63 26.70
C PRO A 64 -0.51 -10.61 25.17
N LYS A 65 -0.43 -11.80 24.54
CA LYS A 65 -0.38 -11.95 23.08
C LYS A 65 -1.46 -11.17 22.32
N SER A 66 -2.67 -11.10 22.87
CA SER A 66 -3.79 -10.35 22.27
C SER A 66 -3.52 -8.86 22.16
N VAL A 67 -2.74 -8.29 23.08
CA VAL A 67 -2.29 -6.89 23.03
C VAL A 67 -1.13 -6.76 22.05
N MET A 68 -0.14 -7.65 22.12
CA MET A 68 1.04 -7.63 21.24
C MET A 68 0.65 -7.66 19.76
N ALA A 69 -0.32 -8.53 19.38
CA ALA A 69 -0.82 -8.65 18.01
C ALA A 69 -1.29 -7.32 17.40
N ALA A 70 -1.88 -6.46 18.22
CA ALA A 70 -2.45 -5.19 17.78
C ALA A 70 -1.50 -4.02 17.93
N GLU A 71 -0.56 -4.08 18.88
CA GLU A 71 0.19 -2.90 19.34
C GLU A 71 1.64 -2.83 18.87
N TYR A 72 2.24 -3.97 18.53
CA TYR A 72 3.66 -4.07 18.21
C TYR A 72 3.85 -4.22 16.70
N CYS A 73 4.56 -3.27 16.09
CA CYS A 73 4.76 -3.22 14.64
C CYS A 73 6.06 -3.89 14.18
N ASP A 74 6.91 -4.30 15.12
CA ASP A 74 8.21 -4.96 14.93
C ASP A 74 8.12 -6.49 15.00
N LEU A 75 6.95 -7.03 15.39
CA LEU A 75 6.72 -8.47 15.42
C LEU A 75 6.36 -9.00 14.04
N GLN A 76 7.16 -9.96 13.58
CA GLN A 76 6.80 -10.78 12.44
C GLN A 76 5.86 -11.90 12.89
N TRP A 77 4.77 -12.13 12.16
CA TRP A 77 3.83 -13.20 12.44
C TRP A 77 4.29 -14.51 11.77
N ASP A 78 4.15 -15.61 12.52
CA ASP A 78 4.42 -16.94 11.99
C ASP A 78 3.42 -17.30 10.87
N GLU A 79 3.95 -17.61 9.67
CA GLU A 79 3.13 -17.89 8.48
C GLU A 79 2.46 -19.27 8.52
N THR A 80 2.93 -20.20 9.37
CA THR A 80 2.28 -21.49 9.58
C THR A 80 1.06 -21.36 10.50
N GLU A 81 1.14 -20.48 11.49
CA GLU A 81 0.06 -20.21 12.45
C GLU A 81 -0.95 -19.15 11.96
N SER A 82 -0.50 -18.27 11.06
CA SER A 82 -1.34 -17.31 10.35
C SER A 82 -0.97 -17.29 8.87
N PRO A 83 -1.46 -18.23 8.06
CA PRO A 83 -1.19 -18.25 6.63
C PRO A 83 -1.80 -17.04 5.92
N TYR A 84 -1.25 -16.71 4.75
CA TYR A 84 -1.82 -15.70 3.87
C TYR A 84 -3.15 -16.19 3.29
N VAL A 85 -4.20 -15.39 3.49
CA VAL A 85 -5.50 -15.56 2.88
C VAL A 85 -5.61 -14.58 1.71
N PRO A 86 -5.72 -15.06 0.45
CA PRO A 86 -5.95 -14.19 -0.70
C PRO A 86 -7.31 -13.51 -0.58
N VAL A 87 -7.35 -12.19 -0.81
CA VAL A 87 -8.57 -11.38 -0.77
C VAL A 87 -8.84 -10.66 -2.09
N GLY A 88 -7.91 -10.73 -3.04
CA GLY A 88 -8.09 -10.19 -4.39
C GLY A 88 -6.78 -10.07 -5.14
N THR A 89 -6.86 -9.44 -6.30
CA THR A 89 -5.73 -9.21 -7.19
C THR A 89 -5.66 -7.73 -7.53
N LEU A 90 -4.47 -7.15 -7.40
CA LEU A 90 -4.17 -5.79 -7.81
C LEU A 90 -3.45 -5.84 -9.16
N THR A 91 -4.07 -5.27 -10.17
CA THR A 91 -3.49 -5.15 -11.51
C THR A 91 -3.12 -3.70 -11.77
N PHE A 92 -1.84 -3.46 -11.99
CA PHE A 92 -1.32 -2.20 -12.51
C PHE A 92 -1.11 -2.38 -14.02
N PRO A 93 -1.87 -1.67 -14.87
CA PRO A 93 -1.79 -1.87 -16.31
C PRO A 93 -0.50 -1.28 -16.89
N ALA A 94 0.12 -1.94 -17.86
CA ALA A 94 1.32 -1.43 -18.55
C ALA A 94 1.06 -0.31 -19.56
N SER A 95 -0.18 0.19 -19.63
CA SER A 95 -0.57 1.25 -20.56
C SER A 95 0.20 2.56 -20.31
N ALA A 96 0.43 3.35 -21.36
CA ALA A 96 1.01 4.70 -21.23
C ALA A 96 0.17 5.65 -20.35
N GLN A 97 -1.14 5.38 -20.15
CA GLN A 97 -1.96 6.12 -19.17
C GLN A 97 -1.58 5.81 -17.70
N ALA A 98 -0.88 4.70 -17.44
CA ALA A 98 -0.32 4.39 -16.12
C ALA A 98 0.99 5.15 -15.84
N ASP A 99 1.60 5.77 -16.86
CA ASP A 99 2.71 6.69 -16.67
C ASP A 99 2.21 8.04 -16.12
N LEU A 100 1.90 8.03 -14.83
CA LEU A 100 1.58 9.25 -14.09
C LEU A 100 2.79 10.18 -13.92
N SER A 101 4.00 9.77 -14.28
CA SER A 101 5.18 10.62 -14.12
C SER A 101 5.15 11.83 -15.05
N GLN A 102 4.51 11.72 -16.23
CA GLN A 102 4.31 12.86 -17.12
C GLN A 102 3.14 13.77 -16.69
N ARG A 103 2.07 13.18 -16.13
CA ARG A 103 0.86 13.92 -15.73
C ARG A 103 0.95 14.52 -14.32
N PHE A 104 1.73 13.88 -13.45
CA PHE A 104 1.94 14.25 -12.05
C PHE A 104 3.40 14.00 -11.62
N PRO A 105 4.39 14.65 -12.28
CA PRO A 105 5.82 14.46 -11.97
C PRO A 105 6.17 14.72 -10.51
N TRP A 106 5.32 15.48 -9.80
CA TRP A 106 5.46 15.87 -8.40
C TRP A 106 4.15 15.75 -7.64
N SER A 107 3.37 14.71 -7.93
CA SER A 107 1.95 14.63 -7.56
C SER A 107 1.60 15.10 -6.14
N PRO A 108 0.54 15.92 -5.95
CA PRO A 108 -0.04 16.19 -4.64
C PRO A 108 -0.77 14.96 -4.05
N LEU A 109 -0.49 13.74 -4.54
CA LEU A 109 -0.94 12.48 -3.98
C LEU A 109 -0.68 12.44 -2.47
N GLN A 110 -1.73 12.11 -1.72
CA GLN A 110 -1.69 11.93 -0.28
C GLN A 110 -2.12 10.50 0.02
N PHE A 111 -1.27 9.76 0.75
CA PHE A 111 -1.64 8.48 1.32
C PHE A 111 -1.80 8.64 2.82
N ASN A 112 -2.96 8.24 3.33
CA ASN A 112 -3.23 8.26 4.77
C ASN A 112 -3.83 6.91 5.19
N ALA A 113 -3.13 6.19 6.06
CA ALA A 113 -3.59 4.91 6.60
C ALA A 113 -4.93 5.00 7.36
N TRP A 114 -5.33 6.19 7.81
CA TRP A 114 -6.62 6.42 8.46
C TRP A 114 -7.75 6.81 7.51
N ASN A 115 -7.46 6.94 6.21
CA ASN A 115 -8.49 7.03 5.18
C ASN A 115 -9.02 5.63 4.87
N THR A 116 -9.86 5.11 5.76
CA THR A 116 -10.35 3.73 5.73
C THR A 116 -11.75 3.65 6.33
N LEU A 117 -12.43 2.52 6.09
CA LEU A 117 -13.73 2.23 6.67
C LEU A 117 -13.64 2.04 8.19
N PRO A 118 -14.71 2.32 8.97
CA PRO A 118 -14.71 2.09 10.41
C PRO A 118 -14.37 0.64 10.81
N SER A 119 -14.81 -0.35 10.03
CA SER A 119 -14.49 -1.77 10.23
C SER A 119 -13.02 -2.12 9.98
N MET A 120 -12.29 -1.27 9.27
CA MET A 120 -10.87 -1.42 8.91
C MET A 120 -10.00 -0.41 9.66
N ARG A 121 -10.45 0.07 10.83
CA ARG A 121 -9.73 1.04 11.65
C ARG A 121 -8.31 0.53 11.95
N PRO A 122 -7.25 1.32 11.71
CA PRO A 122 -5.89 0.90 12.00
C PRO A 122 -5.69 0.66 13.51
N LEU A 123 -4.97 -0.40 13.84
CA LEU A 123 -4.60 -0.77 15.20
C LEU A 123 -3.14 -0.44 15.47
N GLY A 124 -2.80 -0.29 16.74
CA GLY A 124 -1.42 -0.09 17.17
C GLY A 124 -1.00 1.35 17.38
N GLN A 125 -0.06 1.53 18.31
CA GLN A 125 0.47 2.82 18.73
C GLN A 125 1.06 3.64 17.57
N ILE A 126 1.83 3.01 16.68
CA ILE A 126 2.41 3.70 15.51
C ILE A 126 1.32 4.17 14.55
N PHE A 127 0.29 3.35 14.30
CA PHE A 127 -0.82 3.80 13.47
C PHE A 127 -1.60 4.93 14.16
N ARG A 128 -1.87 4.86 15.47
CA ARG A 128 -2.50 5.98 16.20
C ARG A 128 -1.72 7.28 16.06
N ALA A 129 -0.39 7.25 16.16
CA ALA A 129 0.45 8.40 15.87
C ALA A 129 0.31 8.88 14.41
N ARG A 130 0.33 7.95 13.44
CA ARG A 130 0.15 8.24 12.00
C ARG A 130 -1.16 8.94 11.67
N LYS A 131 -2.21 8.79 12.49
CA LYS A 131 -3.48 9.52 12.32
C LYS A 131 -3.26 11.03 12.27
N HIS A 132 -2.41 11.52 13.17
CA HIS A 132 -2.12 12.94 13.32
C HIS A 132 -0.97 13.35 12.39
N VAL A 133 0.10 12.56 12.37
CA VAL A 133 1.32 12.89 11.61
C VAL A 133 1.07 12.94 10.11
N HIS A 134 0.40 11.96 9.52
CA HIS A 134 0.15 11.98 8.07
C HIS A 134 -0.71 13.16 7.64
N LYS A 135 -1.71 13.54 8.45
CA LYS A 135 -2.55 14.69 8.18
C LYS A 135 -1.72 15.98 8.21
N ALA A 136 -1.05 16.26 9.33
CA ALA A 136 -0.25 17.47 9.48
C ALA A 136 0.87 17.58 8.43
N HIS A 137 1.58 16.48 8.15
CA HIS A 137 2.63 16.44 7.15
C HIS A 137 2.09 16.71 5.74
N SER A 138 0.94 16.11 5.39
CA SER A 138 0.35 16.30 4.07
C SER A 138 -0.20 17.71 3.89
N GLU A 139 -0.73 18.32 4.95
CA GLU A 139 -1.18 19.72 4.96
C GLU A 139 -0.02 20.67 4.68
N VAL A 140 1.06 20.57 5.47
CA VAL A 140 2.26 21.40 5.28
C VAL A 140 2.83 21.22 3.89
N ARG A 141 3.02 19.97 3.44
CA ARG A 141 3.60 19.69 2.12
C ARG A 141 2.75 20.26 0.98
N LEU A 142 1.44 20.09 1.04
CA LEU A 142 0.56 20.58 -0.02
C LEU A 142 0.50 22.09 -0.10
N THR A 143 0.35 22.76 1.04
CA THR A 143 0.25 24.23 1.04
C THR A 143 1.58 24.88 0.69
N HIS A 144 2.70 24.33 1.18
CA HIS A 144 4.02 24.97 1.01
C HIS A 144 4.71 24.63 -0.30
N ILE A 145 4.52 23.42 -0.85
CA ILE A 145 5.22 22.99 -2.07
C ILE A 145 4.34 23.10 -3.31
N TYR A 146 3.03 22.87 -3.16
CA TYR A 146 2.13 22.70 -4.31
C TYR A 146 1.05 23.76 -4.42
N ASP A 147 0.97 24.70 -3.47
CA ASP A 147 -0.14 25.66 -3.33
C ASP A 147 -1.52 24.96 -3.45
N ALA A 148 -1.59 23.73 -2.94
CA ALA A 148 -2.73 22.85 -3.10
C ALA A 148 -3.46 22.69 -1.77
N GLN A 149 -4.77 22.47 -1.84
CA GLN A 149 -5.58 22.21 -0.66
C GLN A 149 -5.57 20.71 -0.30
N PRO A 150 -5.42 20.35 0.98
CA PRO A 150 -5.61 18.98 1.47
C PRO A 150 -6.93 18.39 0.99
N GLY A 151 -6.87 17.15 0.49
CA GLY A 151 -8.07 16.46 0.01
C GLY A 151 -8.62 16.96 -1.34
N ALA A 152 -7.93 17.84 -2.07
CA ALA A 152 -8.36 18.28 -3.40
C ALA A 152 -8.55 17.14 -4.43
N LEU A 153 -7.95 15.97 -4.17
CA LEU A 153 -8.04 14.74 -4.97
C LEU A 153 -8.99 13.68 -4.40
N VAL A 154 -9.66 13.93 -3.28
CA VAL A 154 -10.70 13.02 -2.76
C VAL A 154 -11.78 12.85 -3.85
N ASP A 155 -12.19 11.61 -4.09
CA ASP A 155 -13.14 11.19 -5.14
C ASP A 155 -12.73 11.45 -6.60
N LYS A 156 -11.58 12.09 -6.83
CA LYS A 156 -11.01 12.32 -8.17
C LYS A 156 -9.91 11.31 -8.47
N ALA A 157 -10.18 10.04 -8.18
CA ALA A 157 -9.22 8.97 -8.42
C ALA A 157 -8.86 8.94 -9.91
N PRO A 158 -7.59 9.15 -10.29
CA PRO A 158 -7.18 9.26 -11.69
C PRO A 158 -7.34 7.94 -12.46
N PHE A 159 -7.61 6.85 -11.75
CA PHE A 159 -7.82 5.50 -12.27
C PHE A 159 -9.30 5.11 -12.37
N ARG A 160 -10.21 5.95 -11.88
CA ARG A 160 -11.64 5.72 -12.05
C ARG A 160 -11.94 6.12 -13.50
N ALA A 161 -12.02 5.13 -14.40
CA ALA A 161 -12.54 5.37 -15.73
C ALA A 161 -13.87 6.11 -15.58
N SER A 162 -14.11 7.11 -16.43
CA SER A 162 -15.36 7.86 -16.51
C SER A 162 -16.48 7.02 -17.12
N ASP A 163 -16.57 5.74 -16.73
CA ASP A 163 -17.65 4.84 -17.11
C ASP A 163 -18.57 4.72 -15.89
N ASP A 164 -19.45 5.71 -15.77
CA ASP A 164 -20.68 5.63 -14.98
C ASP A 164 -21.63 4.60 -15.61
N SER A 165 -21.25 3.31 -15.53
CA SER A 165 -22.14 2.19 -15.83
C SER A 165 -22.23 1.19 -14.66
N HIS A 166 -21.81 1.58 -13.46
CA HIS A 166 -22.21 0.83 -12.26
C HIS A 166 -23.66 1.21 -11.92
N ALA A 167 -24.60 0.45 -12.45
CA ALA A 167 -25.98 0.47 -11.96
C ALA A 167 -25.96 0.32 -10.42
N PRO A 168 -26.79 1.07 -9.68
CA PRO A 168 -26.85 0.95 -8.24
C PRO A 168 -27.14 -0.51 -7.86
N ARG A 169 -26.39 -1.04 -6.89
CA ARG A 169 -26.75 -2.32 -6.26
C ARG A 169 -28.18 -2.17 -5.74
N PRO A 170 -29.11 -3.08 -6.07
CA PRO A 170 -30.43 -3.03 -5.49
C PRO A 170 -30.28 -3.14 -3.98
N ASP A 171 -30.92 -2.21 -3.27
CA ASP A 171 -30.99 -2.20 -1.82
C ASP A 171 -31.52 -3.56 -1.35
N ALA A 172 -30.74 -4.23 -0.49
CA ALA A 172 -31.21 -5.40 0.20
C ALA A 172 -32.21 -4.93 1.28
N GLU A 173 -33.50 -5.13 1.01
CA GLU A 173 -34.52 -5.27 2.05
C GLU A 173 -34.20 -6.43 3.00
#